data_AF-G2GDN0-F1
#
_entry.id   AF-G2GDN0-F1
#
_cell.length_a   1.000
_cell.length_b   1.000
_cell.length_c   1.000
_cell.angle_alpha   90.00
_cell.angle_beta   90.00
_cell.angle_gamma   90.00
#
_symmetry.space_group_name_H-M   'P 1'
#
loop_
_entity.id
_entity.type
_entity.pdbx_description
1 polymer ?
#
loop_
_entity_poly.entity_id
_entity_poly.type
_entity_poly.pdbx_seq_one_letter_code
_entity_poly.pdbx_strand_id
1 'polypeptide(L)'
;MAALVELEEARSVWLAYEAGFAERRKKEKHDGLRRPGSVDDWHRLTWGGFGVAWCDDPQVHPRGPMADVLRRLITALERDPGCACPVCGGRALVWKYDLAHEPSSGPVCTDCGIVVPRPVLTPEALAAARRGRRLLMSA
;
A
#
# COMPACT_ATOMS: atom_id res chain seq x y z
N MET A 1 -10.65 16.00 19.99
CA MET A 1 -11.71 15.34 19.18
C MET A 1 -11.32 15.11 17.72
N ALA A 2 -10.41 15.90 17.12
CA ALA A 2 -10.04 15.74 15.70
C ALA A 2 -9.47 14.34 15.33
N ALA A 3 -8.64 13.73 16.18
CA ALA A 3 -8.03 12.43 15.88
C ALA A 3 -9.05 11.27 15.75
N LEU A 4 -10.10 11.26 16.58
CA LEU A 4 -11.14 10.24 16.47
C LEU A 4 -11.94 10.40 15.17
N VAL A 5 -12.31 11.64 14.84
CA VAL A 5 -13.04 11.96 13.61
C VAL A 5 -12.23 11.52 12.39
N GLU A 6 -10.93 11.82 12.35
CA GLU A 6 -10.04 11.39 11.27
C GLU A 6 -10.01 9.86 11.12
N LEU A 7 -9.92 9.13 12.24
CA LEU A 7 -9.97 7.66 12.22
C LEU A 7 -11.32 7.13 11.74
N GLU A 8 -12.43 7.75 12.13
CA GLU A 8 -13.78 7.38 11.68
C GLU A 8 -13.99 7.65 10.18
N GLU A 9 -13.42 8.74 9.66
CA GLU A 9 -13.39 9.04 8.22
C GLU A 9 -12.58 8.01 7.45
N ALA A 10 -11.37 7.67 7.93
CA ALA A 10 -10.54 6.65 7.31
C ALA A 10 -11.22 5.26 7.37
N ARG A 11 -11.85 4.93 8.49
CA ARG A 11 -12.65 3.70 8.64
C ARG A 11 -13.80 3.65 7.64
N SER A 12 -14.51 4.75 7.45
CA SER A 12 -15.59 4.83 6.46
C SER A 12 -15.09 4.56 5.04
N VAL A 13 -13.92 5.08 4.68
CA VAL A 13 -13.27 4.79 3.39
C VAL A 13 -12.95 3.29 3.25
N TRP A 14 -12.35 2.69 4.28
CA TRP A 14 -12.01 1.26 4.26
C TRP A 14 -13.25 0.37 4.14
N LEU A 15 -14.28 0.63 4.95
CA LEU A 15 -15.51 -0.17 4.95
C LEU A 15 -16.26 -0.08 3.61
N ALA A 16 -16.26 1.10 2.97
CA ALA A 16 -16.85 1.26 1.64
C ALA A 16 -16.12 0.41 0.60
N TYR A 17 -14.79 0.39 0.65
CA TYR A 17 -13.97 -0.46 -0.21
C TYR A 17 -14.26 -1.96 0.05
N GLU A 18 -14.27 -2.41 1.30
CA GLU A 18 -14.54 -3.79 1.69
C GLU A 18 -15.93 -4.26 1.21
N ALA A 19 -16.94 -3.41 1.32
CA ALA A 19 -18.28 -3.70 0.82
C ALA A 19 -18.27 -3.90 -0.71
N GLY A 20 -17.58 -3.02 -1.44
CA GLY A 20 -17.42 -3.15 -2.89
C GLY A 20 -16.70 -4.44 -3.30
N PHE A 21 -15.60 -4.78 -2.62
CA PHE A 21 -14.89 -6.05 -2.82
C PHE A 21 -15.80 -7.26 -2.55
N ALA A 22 -16.54 -7.26 -1.45
CA ALA A 22 -17.45 -8.34 -1.10
C ALA A 22 -18.53 -8.56 -2.16
N GLU A 23 -19.12 -7.49 -2.70
CA GLU A 23 -20.12 -7.58 -3.77
C GLU A 23 -19.53 -8.13 -5.08
N ARG A 24 -18.34 -7.67 -5.50
CA ARG A 24 -17.64 -8.23 -6.66
C ARG A 24 -17.36 -9.72 -6.47
N ARG A 25 -16.85 -10.11 -5.31
CA ARG A 25 -16.56 -11.51 -4.99
C ARG A 25 -17.79 -12.40 -4.96
N LYS A 26 -18.94 -11.89 -4.51
CA LYS A 26 -20.22 -12.63 -4.58
C LYS A 26 -20.61 -12.93 -6.03
N LYS A 27 -20.54 -11.92 -6.90
CA LYS A 27 -20.84 -12.07 -8.34
C LYS A 27 -19.87 -13.04 -9.01
N GLU A 28 -18.58 -12.86 -8.83
CA GLU A 28 -17.56 -13.77 -9.39
C GLU A 28 -17.75 -15.22 -8.93
N LYS A 29 -18.07 -15.44 -7.64
CA LYS A 29 -18.38 -16.79 -7.13
C LYS A 29 -19.62 -17.39 -7.79
N HIS A 30 -20.66 -16.59 -8.00
CA HIS A 30 -21.87 -16.98 -8.72
C HIS A 30 -21.53 -17.39 -10.16
N ASP A 31 -20.68 -16.62 -10.83
CA ASP A 31 -20.20 -16.86 -12.19
C ASP A 31 -19.14 -18.00 -12.27
N GLY A 32 -18.86 -18.70 -11.16
CA GLY A 32 -17.94 -19.84 -11.11
C GLY A 32 -16.47 -19.50 -10.88
N LEU A 33 -16.10 -18.22 -10.80
CA LEU A 33 -14.73 -17.77 -10.53
C LEU A 33 -14.38 -17.95 -9.03
N ARG A 34 -13.57 -18.97 -8.75
CA ARG A 34 -13.16 -19.33 -7.38
C ARG A 34 -11.91 -18.60 -6.89
N ARG A 35 -11.17 -17.92 -7.77
CA ARG A 35 -10.01 -17.08 -7.42
C ARG A 35 -10.32 -15.62 -7.73
N PRO A 36 -9.87 -14.65 -6.90
CA PRO A 36 -9.94 -13.24 -7.24
C PRO A 36 -9.23 -12.96 -8.58
N GLY A 37 -9.76 -12.00 -9.35
CA GLY A 37 -9.08 -11.49 -10.54
C GLY A 37 -7.79 -10.72 -10.19
N SER A 38 -6.99 -10.36 -11.20
CA SER A 38 -5.72 -9.63 -11.02
C SER A 38 -5.85 -8.33 -10.24
N VAL A 39 -6.96 -7.61 -10.42
CA VAL A 39 -7.30 -6.36 -9.72
C VAL A 39 -7.45 -6.57 -8.21
N ASP A 40 -7.83 -7.76 -7.77
CA ASP A 40 -8.08 -8.09 -6.37
C ASP A 40 -7.01 -9.06 -5.80
N ASP A 41 -5.99 -9.45 -6.58
CA ASP A 41 -4.94 -10.36 -6.09
C ASP A 41 -4.06 -9.70 -5.02
N TRP A 42 -4.02 -8.36 -5.00
CA TRP A 42 -3.35 -7.62 -3.93
C TRP A 42 -4.00 -7.86 -2.56
N HIS A 43 -5.30 -8.18 -2.50
CA HIS A 43 -5.99 -8.51 -1.25
C HIS A 43 -5.39 -9.74 -0.57
N ARG A 44 -4.96 -10.70 -1.40
CA ARG A 44 -4.23 -11.88 -0.94
C ARG A 44 -2.82 -11.53 -0.46
N LEU A 45 -2.14 -10.64 -1.19
CA LEU A 45 -0.75 -10.24 -0.93
C LEU A 45 -0.59 -9.29 0.26
N THR A 46 -1.66 -8.63 0.69
CA THR A 46 -1.69 -7.68 1.82
C THR A 46 -2.46 -8.18 3.03
N TRP A 47 -2.82 -9.48 3.04
CA TRP A 47 -3.54 -10.13 4.13
C TRP A 47 -4.87 -9.45 4.47
N GLY A 48 -5.67 -9.15 3.45
CA GLY A 48 -6.96 -8.48 3.64
C GLY A 48 -6.84 -7.06 4.16
N GLY A 49 -5.76 -6.35 3.81
CA GLY A 49 -5.58 -4.95 4.13
C GLY A 49 -4.80 -4.63 5.40
N PHE A 50 -4.44 -5.62 6.23
CA PHE A 50 -3.67 -5.38 7.46
C PHE A 50 -2.31 -4.71 7.18
N GLY A 51 -1.70 -5.01 6.04
CA GLY A 51 -0.44 -4.38 5.60
C GLY A 51 -0.62 -3.05 4.85
N VAL A 52 -1.83 -2.49 4.75
CA VAL A 52 -2.09 -1.25 4.02
C VAL A 52 -1.81 -0.04 4.91
N ALA A 53 -1.11 0.95 4.35
CA ALA A 53 -0.79 2.23 4.99
C ALA A 53 0.13 2.18 6.21
N TRP A 54 1.04 1.20 6.28
CA TRP A 54 2.06 1.16 7.33
C TRP A 54 3.16 2.22 7.13
N CYS A 55 3.60 2.87 8.20
CA CYS A 55 4.80 3.71 8.20
C CYS A 55 5.88 3.01 9.02
N ASP A 56 7.09 2.90 8.45
CA ASP A 56 8.19 2.21 9.12
C ASP A 56 8.69 2.99 10.36
N ASP A 57 8.98 4.29 10.16
CA ASP A 57 9.20 5.23 11.26
C ASP A 57 7.91 6.04 11.47
N PRO A 58 7.23 5.95 12.63
CA PRO A 58 6.00 6.68 12.88
C PRO A 58 6.19 8.21 12.92
N GLN A 59 7.42 8.71 13.05
CA GLN A 59 7.73 10.15 12.95
C GLN A 59 7.81 10.63 11.49
N VAL A 60 7.97 9.71 10.54
CA VAL A 60 7.99 10.00 9.11
C VAL A 60 6.74 9.40 8.49
N HIS A 61 5.69 10.20 8.36
CA HIS A 61 4.41 9.75 7.84
C HIS A 61 3.90 10.68 6.74
N PRO A 62 2.95 10.22 5.91
CA PRO A 62 2.31 11.08 4.92
C PRO A 62 1.71 12.34 5.53
N ARG A 63 1.80 13.45 4.79
CA ARG A 63 1.12 14.69 5.13
C ARG A 63 -0.31 14.65 4.60
N GLY A 64 -1.24 15.16 5.40
CA GLY A 64 -2.66 15.25 5.06
C GLY A 64 -3.50 14.19 5.76
N PRO A 65 -4.84 14.22 5.56
CA PRO A 65 -5.76 13.37 6.27
C PRO A 65 -5.56 11.88 5.96
N MET A 66 -5.66 11.02 6.97
CA MET A 66 -5.54 9.57 6.80
C MET A 66 -6.51 9.01 5.74
N ALA A 67 -7.73 9.55 5.67
CA ALA A 67 -8.72 9.14 4.69
C ALA A 67 -8.24 9.36 3.24
N ASP A 68 -7.51 10.46 2.97
CA ASP A 68 -6.99 10.75 1.63
C ASP A 68 -5.80 9.86 1.27
N VAL A 69 -4.93 9.58 2.23
CA VAL A 69 -3.84 8.62 2.08
C VAL A 69 -4.40 7.25 1.71
N LEU A 70 -5.46 6.82 2.41
CA LEU A 70 -6.09 5.53 2.16
C LEU A 70 -6.78 5.48 0.79
N ARG A 71 -7.49 6.53 0.38
CA ARG A 71 -8.09 6.62 -0.97
C ARG A 71 -7.03 6.50 -2.07
N ARG A 72 -5.88 7.17 -1.91
CA ARG A 72 -4.76 7.09 -2.87
C ARG A 72 -4.20 5.68 -2.97
N LEU A 73 -4.02 5.00 -1.83
CA LEU A 73 -3.54 3.63 -1.80
C LEU A 73 -4.51 2.66 -2.46
N ILE A 74 -5.80 2.71 -2.11
CA ILE A 74 -6.85 1.88 -2.72
C ILE A 74 -6.89 2.11 -4.24
N THR A 75 -6.90 3.38 -4.66
CA THR A 75 -6.91 3.74 -6.09
C THR A 75 -5.69 3.19 -6.82
N ALA A 76 -4.52 3.19 -6.19
CA ALA A 76 -3.30 2.67 -6.80
C ALA A 76 -3.29 1.13 -6.86
N LEU A 77 -3.91 0.46 -5.90
CA LEU A 77 -4.05 -1.00 -5.86
C LEU A 77 -5.04 -1.52 -6.91
N GLU A 78 -6.02 -0.70 -7.30
CA GLU A 78 -7.01 -1.02 -8.34
C GLU A 78 -6.54 -0.63 -9.77
N ARG A 79 -5.31 -0.12 -9.93
CA ARG A 79 -4.74 0.33 -11.21
C ARG A 79 -3.46 -0.43 -11.58
N ASP A 80 -2.98 -0.20 -12.79
CA ASP A 80 -1.69 -0.73 -13.21
C ASP A 80 -0.55 -0.20 -12.33
N PRO A 81 0.47 -1.04 -12.01
CA PRO A 81 1.58 -0.64 -11.17
C PRO A 81 2.37 0.55 -11.73
N GLY A 82 2.85 1.42 -10.83
CA GLY A 82 3.60 2.63 -11.16
C GLY A 82 5.07 2.61 -10.70
N CYS A 83 5.81 3.68 -10.98
CA CYS A 83 7.23 3.81 -10.56
C CYS A 83 7.47 4.79 -9.41
N ALA A 84 6.39 5.29 -8.79
CA ALA A 84 6.42 6.31 -7.75
C ALA A 84 5.54 5.90 -6.55
N CYS A 85 5.76 6.53 -5.41
CA CYS A 85 4.90 6.40 -4.24
C CYS A 85 3.49 6.91 -4.59
N PRO A 86 2.43 6.11 -4.41
CA PRO A 86 1.06 6.53 -4.74
C PRO A 86 0.53 7.61 -3.79
N VAL A 87 1.17 7.81 -2.64
CA VAL A 87 0.73 8.76 -1.62
C VAL A 87 1.30 10.15 -1.87
N CYS A 88 2.62 10.28 -2.02
CA CYS A 88 3.27 11.58 -2.19
C CYS A 88 3.78 11.85 -3.62
N GLY A 89 3.78 10.87 -4.52
CA GLY A 89 4.34 10.98 -5.87
C GLY A 89 5.88 10.90 -5.93
N GLY A 90 6.55 10.78 -4.79
CA GLY A 90 8.00 10.66 -4.69
C GLY A 90 8.53 9.36 -5.31
N ARG A 91 9.73 9.42 -5.89
CA ARG A 91 10.40 8.25 -6.51
C ARG A 91 11.54 7.70 -5.66
N ALA A 92 11.83 8.35 -4.54
CA ALA A 92 12.86 7.92 -3.60
C ALA A 92 12.31 6.77 -2.74
N LEU A 93 12.50 5.55 -3.23
CA LEU A 93 12.09 4.31 -2.58
C LEU A 93 13.32 3.51 -2.16
N VAL A 94 13.35 3.04 -0.91
CA VAL A 94 14.45 2.23 -0.37
C VAL A 94 13.89 0.91 0.17
N TRP A 95 14.53 -0.20 -0.16
CA TRP A 95 14.14 -1.49 0.40
C TRP A 95 14.65 -1.67 1.83
N LYS A 96 13.75 -1.89 2.79
CA LYS A 96 14.06 -2.29 4.17
C LYS A 96 13.82 -3.78 4.39
N TYR A 97 14.57 -4.37 5.33
CA TYR A 97 14.57 -5.82 5.60
C TYR A 97 14.12 -6.17 7.02
N ASP A 98 13.84 -5.16 7.83
CA ASP A 98 13.66 -5.20 9.28
C ASP A 98 12.43 -4.38 9.72
N LEU A 99 11.38 -4.40 8.90
CA LEU A 99 10.12 -3.70 9.19
C LEU A 99 9.44 -4.32 10.41
N ALA A 100 8.86 -3.47 11.25
CA ALA A 100 8.13 -3.88 12.46
C ALA A 100 6.71 -4.45 12.18
N HIS A 101 6.41 -4.82 10.93
CA HIS A 101 5.15 -5.44 10.53
C HIS A 101 5.40 -6.50 9.45
N GLU A 102 4.44 -7.40 9.22
CA GLU A 102 4.51 -8.37 8.13
C GLU A 102 3.94 -7.74 6.83
N PRO A 103 4.60 -7.89 5.66
CA PRO A 103 5.92 -8.49 5.46
C PRO A 103 7.05 -7.68 6.11
N SER A 104 7.93 -8.35 6.85
CA SER A 104 9.12 -7.74 7.50
C SER A 104 10.12 -7.09 6.55
N SER A 105 9.87 -7.12 5.24
CA SER A 105 10.67 -6.43 4.24
C SER A 105 9.82 -5.84 3.12
N GLY A 106 10.20 -4.64 2.66
CA GLY A 106 9.43 -3.91 1.66
C GLY A 106 10.05 -2.57 1.25
N PRO A 107 9.52 -1.96 0.18
CA PRO A 107 9.95 -0.64 -0.26
C PRO A 107 9.33 0.45 0.62
N VAL A 108 10.17 1.29 1.22
CA VAL A 108 9.77 2.46 2.02
C VAL A 108 10.02 3.71 1.20
N CYS A 109 9.02 4.59 1.14
CA CYS A 109 9.21 5.92 0.56
C CYS A 109 9.99 6.80 1.53
N THR A 110 11.13 7.35 1.13
CA THR A 110 11.94 8.22 2.01
C THR A 110 11.32 9.60 2.22
N ASP A 111 10.39 10.00 1.35
CA ASP A 111 9.76 11.33 1.42
C ASP A 111 8.56 11.36 2.38
N CYS A 112 7.83 10.24 2.52
CA CYS A 112 6.62 10.17 3.37
C CYS A 112 6.59 8.96 4.32
N GLY A 113 7.63 8.13 4.34
CA GLY A 113 7.84 7.02 5.29
C GLY A 113 6.91 5.81 5.15
N ILE A 114 5.95 5.86 4.23
CA ILE A 114 5.04 4.75 4.00
C ILE A 114 5.76 3.55 3.39
N VAL A 115 5.44 2.36 3.89
CA VAL A 115 5.77 1.09 3.25
C VAL A 115 4.84 0.93 2.08
N VAL A 116 5.37 1.12 0.87
CA VAL A 116 4.58 1.10 -0.36
C VAL A 116 4.19 -0.36 -0.65
N PRO A 117 2.89 -0.68 -0.82
CA PRO A 117 2.48 -2.04 -1.12
C PRO A 117 3.13 -2.51 -2.42
N ARG A 118 3.82 -3.66 -2.39
CA ARG A 118 4.55 -4.18 -3.56
C ARG A 118 3.72 -4.25 -4.86
N PRO A 119 2.41 -4.61 -4.84
CA PRO A 119 1.61 -4.67 -6.06
C PRO A 119 1.43 -3.33 -6.79
N VAL A 120 1.59 -2.19 -6.12
CA VAL A 120 1.42 -0.87 -6.76
C VAL A 120 2.69 -0.39 -7.48
N LEU A 121 3.79 -1.15 -7.40
CA LEU A 121 5.07 -0.79 -7.98
C LEU A 121 5.45 -1.73 -9.12
N THR A 122 5.99 -1.16 -10.21
CA THR A 122 6.54 -1.97 -11.30
C THR A 122 7.75 -2.78 -10.83
N PRO A 123 8.06 -3.91 -11.50
CA PRO A 123 9.26 -4.69 -11.21
C PRO A 123 10.56 -3.87 -11.24
N GLU A 124 10.67 -2.89 -12.13
CA GLU A 124 11.84 -2.02 -12.27
C GLU A 124 12.00 -1.10 -11.06
N ALA A 125 10.89 -0.56 -10.55
CA ALA A 125 10.87 0.28 -9.35
C ALA A 125 11.28 -0.54 -8.10
N LEU A 126 10.77 -1.77 -7.97
CA LEU A 126 11.17 -2.69 -6.90
C LEU A 126 12.66 -3.04 -6.99
N ALA A 127 13.17 -3.31 -8.20
CA ALA A 127 14.58 -3.57 -8.42
C ALA A 127 15.46 -2.35 -8.10
N ALA A 128 15.01 -1.13 -8.44
CA ALA A 128 15.70 0.11 -8.11
C ALA A 128 15.77 0.34 -6.59
N ALA A 129 14.66 0.15 -5.87
CA ALA A 129 14.60 0.30 -4.42
C ALA A 129 15.58 -0.65 -3.68
N ARG A 130 15.79 -1.86 -4.22
CA ARG A 130 16.78 -2.82 -3.69
C ARG A 130 18.23 -2.44 -3.99
N ARG A 131 18.49 -1.68 -5.05
CA ARG A 131 19.85 -1.26 -5.43
C ARG A 131 20.37 -0.11 -4.56
N GLY A 132 19.51 0.75 -4.03
CA GLY A 132 19.91 1.91 -3.20
C GLY A 132 20.83 1.55 -2.02
N ARG A 133 20.69 0.34 -1.46
CA ARG A 133 21.57 -0.16 -0.38
C ARG A 133 23.01 -0.45 -0.82
N ARG A 134 23.25 -0.82 -2.08
CA ARG A 134 24.63 -1.11 -2.54
C ARG A 134 25.52 0.12 -2.57
N LEU A 135 24.96 1.30 -2.81
CA LEU A 135 25.72 2.54 -2.86
C LEU A 135 26.08 3.08 -1.47
N LEU A 136 25.23 2.82 -0.46
CA LEU A 136 25.48 3.24 0.93
C LEU A 136 26.43 2.34 1.71
N MET A 137 26.72 1.12 1.22
CA MET A 137 27.67 0.19 1.84
C MET A 137 29.05 0.15 1.15
N SER A 138 29.30 1.03 0.18
CA SER A 138 30.56 1.13 -0.56
C SER A 138 31.24 2.50 -0.42
N ALA A 139 30.85 3.27 0.61
CA ALA A 139 31.45 4.55 0.98
C ALA A 139 32.08 4.45 2.36
#